data_AF-A0A660R7Z2-F1
#
_entry.id   AF-A0A660R7Z2-F1
#
_cell.length_a   1.000
_cell.length_b   1.000
_cell.length_c   1.000
_cell.angle_alpha   90.00
_cell.angle_beta   90.00
_cell.angle_gamma   90.00
#
_symmetry.space_group_name_H-M   'P 1'
#
loop_
_entity.id
_entity.type
_entity.pdbx_description
1 polymer ?
#
loop_
_entity_poly.entity_id
_entity_poly.type
_entity_poly.pdbx_seq_one_letter_code
_entity_poly.pdbx_strand_id
1 'polypeptide(L)'
;MILVDPSKTIPISVTGSHCPLNCPHCGGKYLSHMIKPGEMEAYIKEGYRSFLISGGMLPNGEIPFKPFLDLFRRLKKEYKLFYNFHVGFPRRFPDEVDELADVVSMDFFGDQEILKKIYSLTRDLNDLISFALTFSKPVVPHVTIGIFKGEITHEFKTLKILS
;
A
#
# COMPACT_ATOMS: atom_id res chain seq x y z
N MET A 1 -21.85 15.03 -4.18
CA MET A 1 -21.51 13.68 -4.68
C MET A 1 -20.06 13.70 -5.10
N ILE A 2 -19.18 12.97 -4.42
CA ILE A 2 -17.77 12.85 -4.83
C ILE A 2 -17.74 11.80 -5.94
N LEU A 3 -17.38 12.20 -7.15
CA LEU A 3 -17.14 11.28 -8.26
C LEU A 3 -15.71 10.75 -8.12
N VAL A 4 -15.59 9.46 -7.81
CA VAL A 4 -14.30 8.76 -7.76
C VAL A 4 -14.14 8.01 -9.07
N ASP A 5 -13.08 8.33 -9.83
CA ASP A 5 -12.70 7.63 -11.04
C ASP A 5 -11.35 6.94 -10.84
N PRO A 6 -11.35 5.63 -10.49
CA PRO A 6 -10.12 4.88 -10.26
C PRO A 6 -9.20 4.83 -11.48
N SER A 7 -9.75 4.96 -12.69
CA SER A 7 -8.96 4.92 -13.94
C SER A 7 -8.01 6.11 -14.09
N LYS A 8 -8.20 7.17 -13.29
CA LYS A 8 -7.31 8.34 -13.24
C LYS A 8 -6.19 8.25 -12.21
N THR A 9 -6.09 7.13 -11.49
CA THR A 9 -4.97 6.88 -10.57
C THR A 9 -4.02 5.89 -11.20
N ILE A 10 -2.79 6.32 -11.46
CA ILE A 10 -1.76 5.48 -12.07
C ILE A 10 -1.04 4.67 -10.98
N PRO A 11 -1.00 3.33 -11.06
CA PRO A 11 -0.31 2.50 -10.09
C PRO A 11 1.20 2.46 -10.35
N ILE A 12 1.98 2.79 -9.31
CA ILE A 12 3.45 2.79 -9.30
C ILE A 12 3.97 1.65 -8.41
N SER A 13 4.92 0.88 -8.92
CA SER A 13 5.69 -0.08 -8.13
C SER A 13 7.15 0.35 -7.99
N VAL A 14 7.60 0.63 -6.76
CA VAL A 14 9.00 0.96 -6.45
C VAL A 14 9.96 -0.22 -6.64
N THR A 15 9.44 -1.44 -6.77
CA THR A 15 10.23 -2.64 -7.05
C THR A 15 10.03 -3.17 -8.49
N GLY A 16 9.35 -2.39 -9.35
CA GLY A 16 8.90 -2.87 -10.66
C GLY A 16 8.01 -4.11 -10.51
N SER A 17 8.20 -5.12 -11.35
CA SER A 17 7.38 -6.34 -11.33
C SER A 17 7.82 -7.40 -10.30
N HIS A 18 8.79 -7.08 -9.43
CA HIS A 18 9.38 -8.06 -8.51
C HIS A 18 8.87 -7.89 -7.08
N CYS A 19 8.48 -8.99 -6.43
CA CYS A 19 8.12 -9.03 -5.02
C CYS A 19 8.98 -10.08 -4.28
N PRO A 20 9.96 -9.65 -3.45
CA PRO A 20 10.81 -10.56 -2.70
C PRO A 20 10.06 -11.49 -1.77
N LEU A 21 8.94 -11.05 -1.19
CA LEU A 21 8.11 -11.87 -0.30
C LEU A 21 7.43 -13.04 -1.05
N ASN A 22 7.12 -12.88 -2.34
CA ASN A 22 6.50 -13.87 -3.21
C ASN A 22 5.38 -14.70 -2.55
N CYS A 23 4.47 -14.01 -1.86
CA CYS A 23 3.50 -14.65 -0.99
C CYS A 23 2.35 -15.33 -1.77
N PRO A 24 1.69 -16.36 -1.19
CA PRO A 24 0.49 -17.00 -1.74
C PRO A 24 -0.64 -16.08 -2.23
N HIS A 25 -0.73 -14.84 -1.73
CA HIS A 25 -1.79 -13.91 -2.13
C HIS A 25 -1.79 -13.58 -3.63
N CYS A 26 -0.62 -13.24 -4.18
CA CYS A 26 -0.52 -12.81 -5.59
C CYS A 26 0.69 -13.38 -6.34
N GLY A 27 1.68 -13.97 -5.63
CA GLY A 27 2.93 -14.45 -6.24
C GLY A 27 3.67 -13.36 -7.02
N GLY A 28 3.57 -12.09 -6.59
CA GLY A 28 4.13 -10.93 -7.28
C GLY A 28 3.38 -10.46 -8.53
N LYS A 29 2.33 -11.16 -8.98
CA LYS A 29 1.63 -10.86 -10.23
C LYS A 29 0.97 -9.48 -10.26
N TYR A 30 0.49 -8.95 -9.13
CA TYR A 30 -0.13 -7.62 -9.14
C TYR A 30 0.80 -6.51 -9.60
N LEU A 31 2.11 -6.67 -9.38
CA LEU A 31 3.07 -5.66 -9.73
C LEU A 31 3.33 -5.57 -11.24
N SER A 32 2.96 -6.57 -12.04
CA SER A 32 3.26 -6.60 -13.47
C SER A 32 2.52 -5.54 -14.29
N HIS A 33 1.42 -4.99 -13.75
CA HIS A 33 0.63 -3.96 -14.39
C HIS A 33 0.95 -2.55 -13.88
N MET A 34 1.89 -2.43 -12.94
CA MET A 34 2.28 -1.14 -12.35
C MET A 34 3.50 -0.58 -13.11
N ILE A 35 3.52 0.73 -13.32
CA ILE A 35 4.67 1.40 -13.93
C ILE A 35 5.76 1.66 -12.89
N LYS A 36 6.99 1.92 -13.33
CA LYS A 36 8.10 2.28 -12.43
C LYS A 36 8.08 3.78 -12.11
N PRO A 37 8.67 4.22 -10.98
CA PRO A 37 8.76 5.64 -10.63
C PRO A 37 9.37 6.53 -11.71
N GLY A 38 10.35 6.03 -12.47
CA GLY A 38 10.98 6.77 -13.56
C GLY A 38 10.07 7.05 -14.76
N GLU A 39 8.93 6.36 -14.87
CA GLU A 39 7.96 6.52 -15.95
C GLU A 39 6.87 7.55 -15.61
N MET A 40 6.79 8.01 -14.35
CA MET A 40 5.75 8.92 -13.88
C MET A 40 5.65 10.21 -14.69
N GLU A 41 6.78 10.80 -15.09
CA GLU A 41 6.79 12.07 -15.84
C GLU A 41 6.06 11.98 -17.19
N ALA A 42 6.02 10.81 -17.84
CA ALA A 42 5.26 10.62 -19.07
C ALA A 42 3.75 10.77 -18.82
N TYR A 43 3.24 10.08 -17.80
CA TYR A 43 1.82 10.15 -17.40
C TYR A 43 1.45 11.52 -16.84
N ILE A 44 2.37 12.19 -16.14
CA ILE A 44 2.16 13.57 -15.70
C ILE A 44 1.95 14.50 -16.91
N LYS A 45 2.72 14.34 -17.99
CA LYS A 45 2.56 15.11 -19.22
C LYS A 45 1.23 14.82 -19.93
N GLU A 46 0.73 13.59 -19.82
CA GLU A 46 -0.60 13.19 -20.32
C GLU A 46 -1.76 13.72 -19.46
N GLY A 47 -1.46 14.37 -18.33
CA GLY A 47 -2.46 15.03 -17.48
C GLY A 47 -2.84 14.25 -16.22
N TYR A 48 -2.24 13.09 -15.96
CA TYR A 48 -2.47 12.35 -14.71
C TYR A 48 -1.89 13.10 -13.51
N ARG A 49 -2.65 13.13 -12.42
CA ARG A 49 -2.26 13.82 -11.17
C ARG A 49 -2.36 12.95 -9.93
N SER A 50 -3.02 11.79 -10.03
CA SER A 50 -3.20 10.85 -8.93
C SER A 50 -2.36 9.60 -9.15
N PHE A 51 -1.61 9.18 -8.13
CA PHE A 51 -0.75 8.01 -8.19
C PHE A 51 -0.90 7.13 -6.95
N LEU A 52 -1.01 5.82 -7.17
CA LEU A 52 -0.92 4.81 -6.11
C LEU A 52 0.53 4.35 -6.00
N ILE A 53 1.21 4.75 -4.94
CA ILE A 53 2.61 4.39 -4.68
C ILE A 53 2.63 3.12 -3.84
N SER A 54 3.19 2.05 -4.40
CA SER A 54 3.34 0.76 -3.72
C SER A 54 4.57 0.02 -4.24
N GLY A 55 4.66 -1.28 -4.00
CA GLY A 55 5.69 -2.15 -4.50
C GLY A 55 5.65 -3.52 -3.86
N GLY A 56 6.61 -4.35 -4.24
CA GLY A 56 6.85 -5.64 -3.63
C GLY A 56 7.33 -5.49 -2.21
N MET A 57 6.73 -6.26 -1.31
CA MET A 57 7.16 -6.34 0.08
C MET A 57 8.47 -7.12 0.18
N LEU A 58 9.36 -6.61 1.04
CA LEU A 58 10.53 -7.31 1.55
C LEU A 58 10.10 -8.45 2.49
N PRO A 59 10.98 -9.40 2.83
CA PRO A 59 10.68 -10.46 3.79
C PRO A 59 10.28 -9.97 5.19
N ASN A 60 10.57 -8.71 5.51
CA ASN A 60 10.14 -8.06 6.74
C ASN A 60 8.80 -7.30 6.59
N GLY A 61 8.05 -7.48 5.50
CA GLY A 61 6.75 -6.85 5.28
C GLY A 61 6.76 -5.37 4.89
N GLU A 62 7.94 -4.74 4.85
CA GLU A 62 8.09 -3.34 4.40
C GLU A 62 8.19 -3.26 2.88
N ILE A 63 7.80 -2.13 2.31
CA ILE A 63 8.05 -1.80 0.90
C ILE A 63 9.18 -0.77 0.84
N PRO A 64 10.22 -0.98 0.01
CA PRO A 64 11.43 -0.16 0.05
C PRO A 64 11.26 1.19 -0.67
N PHE A 65 10.49 2.11 -0.08
CA PHE A 65 10.22 3.43 -0.67
C PHE A 65 11.43 4.37 -0.67
N LYS A 66 12.33 4.21 0.32
CA LYS A 66 13.46 5.11 0.60
C LYS A 66 14.25 5.59 -0.62
N PRO A 67 14.62 4.74 -1.60
CA PRO A 67 15.38 5.17 -2.78
C PRO A 67 14.65 6.16 -3.70
N PHE A 68 13.32 6.30 -3.56
CA PHE A 68 12.49 7.11 -4.47
C PHE A 68 11.85 8.33 -3.80
N LEU A 69 12.06 8.55 -2.49
CA LEU A 69 11.43 9.64 -1.75
C LEU A 69 11.77 11.02 -2.33
N ASP A 70 13.03 11.25 -2.71
CA ASP A 70 13.45 12.52 -3.30
C ASP A 70 12.80 12.78 -4.66
N LEU A 71 12.64 11.73 -5.47
CA LEU A 71 11.89 11.81 -6.72
C LEU A 71 10.43 12.18 -6.46
N PHE A 72 9.77 11.47 -5.55
CA PHE A 72 8.37 11.72 -5.22
C PHE A 72 8.15 13.12 -4.65
N ARG A 73 9.04 13.60 -3.78
CA ARG A 73 9.01 14.96 -3.22
C ARG A 73 9.15 16.01 -4.31
N ARG A 74 10.12 15.84 -5.22
CA ARG A 74 10.33 16.73 -6.38
C ARG A 74 9.08 16.79 -7.25
N LEU A 75 8.59 15.63 -7.71
CA LEU A 75 7.44 15.56 -8.60
C LEU A 75 6.16 16.12 -7.96
N LYS A 76 5.92 15.83 -6.68
CA LYS A 76 4.77 16.37 -5.95
C LYS A 76 4.81 17.89 -5.86
N LYS A 77 5.97 18.46 -5.57
CA LYS A 77 6.15 19.92 -5.51
C LYS A 77 5.99 20.59 -6.88
N GLU A 78 6.59 20.02 -7.92
CA GLU A 78 6.58 20.58 -9.28
C GLU A 78 5.17 20.51 -9.91
N TYR A 79 4.47 19.39 -9.75
CA TYR A 79 3.24 19.10 -10.50
C TYR A 79 1.97 19.05 -9.64
N LYS A 80 2.09 19.31 -8.33
CA LYS A 80 0.98 19.26 -7.35
C LYS A 80 0.26 17.91 -7.37
N LEU A 81 1.04 16.84 -7.28
CA LEU A 81 0.54 15.47 -7.39
C LEU A 81 -0.14 15.00 -6.11
N PHE A 82 -1.07 14.08 -6.27
CA PHE A 82 -1.76 13.38 -5.21
C PHE A 82 -1.24 11.94 -5.10
N TYR A 83 -0.83 11.53 -3.91
CA TYR A 83 -0.25 10.21 -3.65
C TYR A 83 -1.09 9.44 -2.63
N ASN A 84 -1.55 8.25 -3.05
CA ASN A 84 -1.99 7.19 -2.15
C ASN A 84 -0.83 6.21 -1.92
N PHE A 85 -0.37 6.06 -0.69
CA PHE A 85 0.65 5.06 -0.37
C PHE A 85 0.02 3.78 0.17
N HIS A 86 0.36 2.63 -0.43
CA HIS A 86 0.03 1.33 0.14
C HIS A 86 1.26 0.72 0.80
N VAL A 87 1.28 0.63 2.13
CA VAL A 87 2.51 0.49 2.92
C VAL A 87 2.90 -0.94 3.33
N GLY A 88 2.07 -1.95 3.02
CA GLY A 88 2.33 -3.33 3.43
C GLY A 88 2.17 -3.54 4.94
N PHE A 89 3.07 -4.32 5.55
CA PHE A 89 3.03 -4.70 6.98
C PHE A 89 4.32 -4.28 7.71
N PRO A 90 4.61 -2.98 7.84
CA PRO A 90 5.84 -2.50 8.43
C PRO A 90 5.94 -2.88 9.92
N ARG A 91 7.16 -3.03 10.45
CA ARG A 91 7.40 -3.29 11.89
C ARG A 91 7.46 -2.02 12.73
N ARG A 92 7.66 -0.88 12.09
CA ARG A 92 7.78 0.44 12.68
C ARG A 92 6.90 1.39 11.89
N PHE A 93 6.51 2.49 12.51
CA PHE A 93 5.79 3.55 11.81
C PHE A 93 6.64 4.04 10.62
N PRO A 94 6.13 4.01 9.37
CA PRO A 94 6.88 4.44 8.19
C PRO A 94 6.78 5.97 8.07
N ASP A 95 7.59 6.69 8.85
CA ASP A 95 7.60 8.15 8.93
C ASP A 95 7.87 8.81 7.57
N GLU A 96 8.63 8.14 6.70
CA GLU A 96 8.90 8.62 5.35
C GLU A 96 7.65 8.71 4.46
N VAL A 97 6.61 7.92 4.77
CA VAL A 97 5.36 7.93 4.03
C VAL A 97 4.47 9.09 4.48
N ASP A 98 4.44 9.39 5.78
CA ASP A 98 3.56 10.42 6.35
C ASP A 98 3.85 11.82 5.79
N GLU A 99 5.12 12.11 5.50
CA GLU A 99 5.54 13.38 4.89
C GLU A 99 4.94 13.59 3.48
N LEU A 100 4.84 12.51 2.70
CA LEU A 100 4.54 12.58 1.26
C LEU A 100 3.13 12.14 0.90
N ALA A 101 2.49 11.30 1.72
CA ALA A 101 1.16 10.79 1.43
C ALA A 101 0.10 11.91 1.49
N ASP A 102 -0.91 11.80 0.64
CA ASP A 102 -2.19 12.50 0.84
C ASP A 102 -3.23 11.55 1.46
N VAL A 103 -3.08 10.26 1.22
CA VAL A 103 -3.85 9.18 1.81
C VAL A 103 -2.96 7.94 1.95
N VAL A 104 -3.21 7.12 2.96
CA VAL A 104 -2.48 5.88 3.20
C VAL A 104 -3.45 4.71 3.18
N SER A 105 -3.16 3.68 2.41
CA SER A 105 -3.90 2.42 2.37
C SER A 105 -3.16 1.36 3.18
N MET A 106 -3.86 0.70 4.10
CA MET A 106 -3.29 -0.34 4.97
C MET A 106 -4.17 -1.58 4.99
N ASP A 107 -3.59 -2.75 4.82
CA ASP A 107 -4.29 -4.02 4.94
C ASP A 107 -4.39 -4.47 6.41
N PHE A 108 -5.56 -4.95 6.81
CA PHE A 108 -5.82 -5.46 8.15
C PHE A 108 -6.34 -6.91 8.11
N PHE A 109 -5.78 -7.72 9.01
CA PHE A 109 -6.20 -9.10 9.24
C PHE A 109 -6.52 -9.26 10.73
N GLY A 110 -7.81 -9.45 11.04
CA GLY A 110 -8.32 -9.72 12.38
C GLY A 110 -7.82 -11.05 12.97
N ASP A 111 -7.18 -11.88 12.17
CA ASP A 111 -6.54 -13.13 12.57
C ASP A 111 -5.08 -13.15 12.08
N GLN A 112 -4.14 -13.13 13.03
CA GLN A 112 -2.70 -13.15 12.76
C GLN A 112 -2.27 -14.47 12.07
N GLU A 113 -3.01 -15.57 12.27
CA GLU A 113 -2.71 -16.83 11.58
C GLU A 113 -2.97 -16.72 10.08
N ILE A 114 -3.92 -15.88 9.64
CA ILE A 114 -4.13 -15.60 8.22
C ILE A 114 -2.95 -14.82 7.65
N LEU A 115 -2.49 -13.77 8.34
CA LEU A 115 -1.31 -13.02 7.93
C LEU A 115 -0.07 -13.93 7.82
N LYS A 116 0.11 -14.85 8.78
CA LYS A 116 1.20 -15.81 8.78
C LYS A 116 1.09 -16.82 7.64
N LYS A 117 -0.08 -17.39 7.40
CA LYS A 117 -0.29 -18.37 6.32
C LYS A 117 -0.16 -17.76 4.93
N ILE A 118 -0.67 -16.53 4.76
CA ILE A 118 -0.72 -15.88 3.44
C ILE A 118 0.56 -15.10 3.16
N TYR A 119 1.13 -14.39 4.12
CA TYR A 119 2.29 -13.51 3.90
C TYR A 119 3.57 -14.03 4.53
N SER A 120 3.54 -15.11 5.32
CA SER A 120 4.70 -15.57 6.11
C SER A 120 5.21 -14.50 7.09
N LEU A 121 4.31 -13.64 7.56
CA LEU A 121 4.61 -12.55 8.48
C LEU A 121 3.83 -12.70 9.79
N THR A 122 4.40 -12.19 10.88
CA THR A 122 3.72 -12.04 12.17
C THR A 122 3.73 -10.58 12.57
N ARG A 123 2.55 -9.96 12.70
CA ARG A 123 2.37 -8.59 13.16
C ARG A 123 1.30 -8.54 14.22
N ASP A 124 1.51 -7.71 15.23
CA ASP A 124 0.42 -7.35 16.11
C ASP A 124 -0.54 -6.43 15.34
N LEU A 125 -1.82 -6.76 15.40
CA LEU A 125 -2.86 -5.94 14.82
C LEU A 125 -2.97 -4.60 15.54
N ASN A 126 -2.71 -4.57 16.86
CA ASN A 126 -2.71 -3.34 17.65
C ASN A 126 -1.60 -2.39 17.21
N ASP A 127 -0.43 -2.91 16.82
CA ASP A 127 0.65 -2.08 16.27
C ASP A 127 0.22 -1.43 14.94
N LEU A 128 -0.41 -2.20 14.05
CA LEU A 128 -0.90 -1.67 12.77
C LEU A 128 -2.01 -0.63 12.96
N ILE A 129 -2.93 -0.85 13.91
CA ILE A 129 -3.96 0.13 14.27
C ILE A 129 -3.32 1.38 14.87
N SER A 130 -2.33 1.23 15.75
CA SER A 130 -1.58 2.34 16.33
C SER A 130 -0.89 3.18 15.25
N PHE A 131 -0.25 2.54 14.26
CA PHE A 131 0.33 3.25 13.11
C PHE A 131 -0.73 3.98 12.30
N ALA A 132 -1.88 3.34 12.03
CA ALA A 132 -2.99 3.97 11.32
C ALA A 132 -3.51 5.24 12.03
N LEU A 133 -3.56 5.21 13.37
CA LEU A 133 -3.95 6.37 14.19
C LEU A 133 -2.84 7.42 14.32
N THR A 134 -1.59 7.06 14.04
CA THR A 134 -0.42 7.97 14.15
C THR A 134 -0.24 8.82 12.90
N PHE A 135 -0.64 8.32 11.71
CA PHE A 135 -0.53 9.09 10.47
C PHE A 135 -1.26 10.44 10.58
N SER A 136 -0.60 11.49 10.10
CA SER A 136 -1.20 12.82 9.96
C SER A 136 -2.19 12.90 8.79
N LYS A 137 -2.22 11.88 7.93
CA LYS A 137 -3.04 11.76 6.74
C LYS A 137 -4.19 10.77 6.94
N PRO A 138 -5.29 10.90 6.20
CA PRO A 138 -6.34 9.89 6.21
C PRO A 138 -5.80 8.50 5.89
N VAL A 139 -6.17 7.52 6.72
CA VAL A 139 -5.86 6.11 6.50
C VAL A 139 -7.12 5.38 6.04
N VAL A 140 -7.00 4.63 4.95
CA VAL A 140 -8.05 3.79 4.38
C VAL A 140 -7.74 2.34 4.74
N PRO A 141 -8.51 1.73 5.66
CA PRO A 141 -8.32 0.34 6.01
C PRO A 141 -8.85 -0.57 4.90
N HIS A 142 -8.05 -1.55 4.52
CA HIS A 142 -8.39 -2.59 3.57
C HIS A 142 -8.60 -3.92 4.29
N VAL A 143 -9.69 -4.60 3.93
CA VAL A 143 -10.00 -5.96 4.39
C VAL A 143 -10.22 -6.81 3.14
N THR A 144 -9.27 -7.69 2.84
CA THR A 144 -9.39 -8.59 1.69
C THR A 144 -10.36 -9.71 2.02
N ILE A 145 -11.35 -9.93 1.14
CA ILE A 145 -12.35 -10.99 1.31
C ILE A 145 -11.89 -12.28 0.62
N GLY A 146 -12.04 -13.41 1.29
CA GLY A 146 -11.75 -14.74 0.76
C GLY A 146 -10.26 -14.99 0.53
N ILE A 147 -9.37 -14.28 1.23
CA ILE A 147 -7.92 -14.38 1.01
C ILE A 147 -7.41 -15.81 1.24
N PHE A 148 -8.06 -16.54 2.14
CA PHE A 148 -7.73 -17.92 2.45
C PHE A 148 -8.58 -18.86 1.59
N LYS A 149 -8.18 -19.02 0.32
CA LYS A 149 -8.81 -19.96 -0.63
C LYS A 149 -10.31 -19.74 -0.86
N GLY A 150 -10.77 -18.49 -0.77
CA GLY A 150 -12.18 -18.12 -0.94
C GLY A 150 -13.04 -18.29 0.32
N GLU A 151 -12.46 -18.75 1.43
CA GLU A 151 -13.18 -18.90 2.70
C GLU A 151 -13.18 -17.59 3.50
N ILE A 152 -14.30 -17.29 4.15
CA ILE A 152 -14.40 -16.21 5.13
C ILE A 152 -13.77 -16.68 6.43
N THR A 153 -12.67 -16.05 6.83
CA THR A 153 -11.80 -16.50 7.92
C THR A 153 -11.47 -15.41 8.94
N HIS A 154 -11.18 -14.19 8.50
CA HIS A 154 -10.81 -13.07 9.39
C HIS A 154 -11.70 -11.84 9.23
N GLU A 155 -12.48 -11.76 8.16
CA GLU A 155 -13.08 -10.53 7.64
C GLU A 155 -14.05 -9.92 8.64
N PHE A 156 -15.05 -10.68 9.12
CA PHE A 156 -16.00 -10.19 10.12
C PHE A 156 -15.33 -9.77 11.43
N LYS A 157 -14.30 -10.52 11.85
CA LYS A 157 -13.52 -10.16 13.03
C LYS A 157 -12.75 -8.87 12.81
N THR A 158 -12.18 -8.69 11.63
CA THR A 158 -11.46 -7.47 11.22
C THR A 158 -12.42 -6.27 11.24
N LEU A 159 -13.60 -6.40 10.62
CA LEU A 159 -14.61 -5.35 10.59
C LEU A 159 -15.06 -4.94 12.00
N LYS A 160 -15.29 -5.92 12.90
CA LYS A 160 -15.66 -5.64 14.29
C LYS A 160 -14.56 -4.91 15.08
N ILE A 161 -13.30 -5.12 14.73
CA ILE A 161 -12.16 -4.44 15.37
C ILE A 161 -12.00 -3.01 14.85
N LEU A 162 -12.33 -2.77 13.58
CA LEU A 162 -12.15 -1.48 12.91
C LEU A 162 -13.37 -0.55 12.96
N SER A 163 -14.53 -1.05 13.42
CA SER A 163 -15.78 -0.28 13.60
C SER A 163 -15.87 0.36 14.97
#